data_AF-A0A6H9HTL6-F1
#
_entry.id   AF-A0A6H9HTL6-F1
#
_cell.length_a   1.000
_cell.length_b   1.000
_cell.length_c   1.000
_cell.angle_alpha   90.00
_cell.angle_beta   90.00
_cell.angle_gamma   90.00
#
_symmetry.space_group_name_H-M   'P 1'
#
loop_
_entity.id
_entity.type
_entity.pdbx_description
1 polymer ?
#
loop_
_entity_poly.entity_id
_entity_poly.type
_entity_poly.pdbx_seq_one_letter_code
_entity_poly.pdbx_strand_id
1 'polypeptide(L)'
;MLPKSAKYWLTFLIAFAIVWLGAINVRFLIGNELLIFDEFNFRTAIPPDEEETIFRMVANSSILIICSYILTLIAAIGFVRTCKLNFKENPWLLMNCILFFIFVPVELYTAYLDYRFITLFFSKPENHDQLLKIFGERIGFLKGTPWVAMLSYYCIIIISVFQPLKKSKAELNILKKKFKEQYSYEYILHEEDDLAVKDN
;
A
#
# COMPACT_ATOMS: atom_id res chain seq x y z
N MET A 1 10.03 21.41 -9.78
CA MET A 1 8.56 21.52 -9.85
C MET A 1 8.01 20.19 -10.35
N LEU A 2 6.92 19.68 -9.76
CA LEU A 2 6.29 18.43 -10.21
C LEU A 2 5.72 18.60 -11.64
N PRO A 3 5.94 17.64 -12.55
CA PRO A 3 5.33 17.71 -13.88
C PRO A 3 3.81 17.65 -13.77
N LYS A 4 3.09 18.31 -14.69
CA LYS A 4 1.61 18.37 -14.68
C LYS A 4 0.99 16.97 -14.62
N SER A 5 1.56 16.01 -15.35
CA SER A 5 1.14 14.60 -15.33
C SER A 5 1.21 13.96 -13.94
N ALA A 6 2.27 14.22 -13.17
CA ALA A 6 2.40 13.67 -11.81
C ALA A 6 1.37 14.26 -10.84
N LYS A 7 0.91 15.50 -11.06
CA LYS A 7 -0.16 16.09 -10.24
C LYS A 7 -1.49 15.37 -10.44
N TYR A 8 -1.83 15.02 -11.69
CA TYR A 8 -3.05 14.26 -11.96
C TYR A 8 -3.00 12.86 -11.33
N TRP A 9 -1.88 12.15 -11.47
CA TRP A 9 -1.69 10.85 -10.81
C TRP A 9 -1.79 10.95 -9.28
N LEU A 10 -1.24 12.02 -8.69
CA LEU A 10 -1.34 12.26 -7.26
C LEU A 10 -2.80 12.52 -6.82
N THR A 11 -3.55 13.31 -7.58
CA THR A 11 -4.98 13.56 -7.28
C THR A 11 -5.79 12.27 -7.33
N PHE A 12 -5.59 11.44 -8.36
CA PHE A 12 -6.26 10.14 -8.45
C PHE A 12 -5.86 9.21 -7.30
N LEU A 13 -4.56 9.17 -6.96
CA LEU A 13 -4.07 8.38 -5.83
C LEU A 13 -4.76 8.79 -4.53
N ILE A 14 -4.87 10.08 -4.24
CA ILE A 14 -5.52 10.56 -3.02
C ILE A 14 -7.00 10.19 -3.01
N ALA A 15 -7.71 10.41 -4.12
CA ALA A 15 -9.13 10.11 -4.23
C ALA A 15 -9.42 8.61 -4.00
N PHE A 16 -8.68 7.73 -4.67
CA PHE A 16 -8.85 6.28 -4.52
C PHE A 16 -8.38 5.77 -3.16
N ALA A 17 -7.32 6.34 -2.59
CA ALA A 17 -6.85 5.97 -1.26
C ALA A 17 -7.88 6.31 -0.17
N ILE A 18 -8.58 7.44 -0.26
CA ILE A 18 -9.65 7.81 0.68
C ILE A 18 -10.80 6.81 0.58
N VAL A 19 -11.25 6.49 -0.64
CA VAL A 19 -12.33 5.52 -0.86
C VAL A 19 -11.93 4.13 -0.33
N TRP A 20 -10.69 3.71 -0.61
CA TRP A 20 -10.16 2.42 -0.17
C TRP A 20 -10.07 2.32 1.36
N LEU A 21 -9.44 3.31 2.02
CA LEU A 21 -9.35 3.34 3.49
C LEU A 21 -10.73 3.42 4.14
N GLY A 22 -11.66 4.20 3.57
CA GLY A 22 -13.04 4.26 4.03
C GLY A 22 -13.74 2.89 3.96
N ALA A 23 -13.57 2.18 2.83
CA ALA A 23 -14.16 0.86 2.62
C ALA A 23 -13.63 -0.19 3.63
N ILE A 24 -12.32 -0.16 3.95
CA ILE A 24 -11.74 -1.03 4.98
C ILE A 24 -12.42 -0.80 6.34
N ASN A 25 -12.60 0.47 6.75
CA ASN A 25 -13.26 0.81 8.01
C ASN A 25 -14.72 0.35 8.03
N VAL A 26 -15.48 0.58 6.95
CA VAL A 26 -16.88 0.14 6.84
C VAL A 26 -16.99 -1.38 6.97
N ARG A 27 -16.13 -2.14 6.28
CA ARG A 27 -16.11 -3.60 6.40
C ARG A 27 -15.77 -4.05 7.81
N PHE A 28 -14.84 -3.38 8.49
CA PHE A 28 -14.51 -3.71 9.87
C PHE A 28 -15.71 -3.52 10.81
N LEU A 29 -16.46 -2.42 10.63
CA LEU A 29 -17.69 -2.17 11.39
C LEU A 29 -18.75 -3.25 11.16
N ILE A 30 -18.99 -3.62 9.90
CA ILE A 30 -19.95 -4.67 9.53
C ILE A 30 -19.49 -6.03 10.08
N GLY A 31 -18.21 -6.37 9.89
CA GLY A 31 -17.67 -7.65 10.34
C GLY A 31 -17.69 -7.81 11.86
N ASN A 32 -17.67 -6.70 12.59
CA ASN A 32 -17.78 -6.69 14.04
C ASN A 32 -19.20 -7.05 14.53
N GLU A 33 -20.24 -6.91 13.70
CA GLU A 33 -21.60 -7.35 14.06
C GLU A 33 -21.72 -8.88 14.16
N LEU A 34 -20.88 -9.62 13.43
CA LEU A 34 -20.83 -11.10 13.46
C LEU A 34 -20.12 -11.66 14.70
N LEU A 35 -19.40 -10.82 15.44
CA LEU A 35 -18.54 -11.23 16.55
C LEU A 35 -19.12 -10.85 17.90
N ILE A 36 -18.85 -11.71 18.89
CA ILE A 36 -18.96 -11.37 20.29
C ILE A 36 -17.66 -10.66 20.68
N PHE A 37 -17.76 -9.38 21.02
CA PHE A 37 -16.62 -8.50 21.35
C PHE A 37 -15.65 -9.07 22.39
N ASP A 38 -16.14 -9.92 23.29
CA ASP A 38 -15.37 -10.43 24.45
C ASP A 38 -14.58 -11.71 24.14
N GLU A 39 -15.08 -12.56 23.23
CA GLU A 39 -14.51 -13.90 23.00
C GLU A 39 -13.98 -14.15 21.59
N PHE A 40 -14.08 -13.18 20.66
CA PHE A 40 -13.83 -13.41 19.22
C PHE A 40 -14.58 -14.63 18.66
N ASN A 41 -15.65 -15.03 19.33
CA ASN A 41 -16.53 -16.12 18.93
C ASN A 41 -17.66 -15.56 18.06
N PHE A 42 -18.12 -16.36 17.12
CA PHE A 42 -19.31 -16.04 16.34
C PHE A 42 -20.52 -15.98 17.25
N ARG A 43 -21.42 -15.02 17.00
CA ARG A 43 -22.72 -15.01 17.67
C ARG A 43 -23.50 -16.24 17.24
N THR A 44 -23.82 -17.11 18.19
CA THR A 44 -24.51 -18.39 17.96
C THR A 44 -26.03 -18.25 17.75
N ALA A 45 -26.56 -17.02 17.82
CA ALA A 45 -28.00 -16.75 17.78
C ALA A 45 -28.34 -15.55 16.87
N ILE A 46 -27.76 -15.50 15.66
CA ILE A 46 -28.20 -14.56 14.63
C ILE A 46 -29.31 -15.23 13.82
N PRO A 47 -30.47 -14.57 13.60
CA PRO A 47 -31.49 -15.06 12.67
C PRO A 47 -30.90 -15.27 11.26
N PRO A 48 -31.23 -16.36 10.53
CA PRO A 48 -30.65 -16.64 9.22
C PRO A 48 -30.78 -15.49 8.21
N ASP A 49 -31.88 -14.73 8.27
CA ASP A 49 -32.13 -13.59 7.39
C ASP A 49 -31.19 -12.39 7.67
N GLU A 50 -30.86 -12.16 8.95
CA GLU A 50 -29.94 -11.11 9.38
C GLU A 50 -28.51 -11.47 8.99
N GLU A 51 -28.13 -12.74 9.15
CA GLU A 51 -26.79 -13.21 8.82
C GLU A 51 -26.52 -13.16 7.30
N GLU A 52 -27.50 -13.57 6.47
CA GLU A 52 -27.38 -13.42 5.02
C GLU A 52 -27.19 -11.94 4.62
N THR A 53 -27.91 -11.05 5.30
CA THR A 53 -27.80 -9.60 5.06
C THR A 53 -26.41 -9.10 5.41
N ILE A 54 -25.85 -9.51 6.55
CA ILE A 54 -24.49 -9.13 6.94
C ILE A 54 -23.47 -9.70 5.96
N PHE A 55 -23.57 -10.98 5.56
CA PHE A 55 -22.67 -11.56 4.54
C PHE A 55 -22.77 -10.84 3.20
N ARG A 56 -23.96 -10.40 2.80
CA ARG A 56 -24.16 -9.58 1.60
C ARG A 56 -23.44 -8.24 1.71
N MET A 57 -23.54 -7.57 2.86
CA MET A 57 -22.83 -6.32 3.13
C MET A 57 -21.30 -6.50 3.16
N VAL A 58 -20.82 -7.60 3.75
CA VAL A 58 -19.39 -7.97 3.72
C VAL A 58 -18.93 -8.24 2.28
N ALA A 59 -19.68 -8.98 1.48
CA ALA A 59 -19.34 -9.25 0.08
C ALA A 59 -19.27 -7.96 -0.75
N ASN A 60 -20.27 -7.08 -0.61
CA ASN A 60 -20.32 -5.79 -1.31
C ASN A 60 -19.16 -4.87 -0.92
N SER A 61 -18.85 -4.78 0.37
CA SER A 61 -17.70 -3.99 0.85
C SER A 61 -16.36 -4.58 0.39
N SER A 62 -16.21 -5.90 0.38
CA SER A 62 -15.02 -6.57 -0.17
C SER A 62 -14.82 -6.28 -1.67
N ILE A 63 -15.89 -6.23 -2.48
CA ILE A 63 -15.79 -5.82 -3.90
C ILE A 63 -15.25 -4.39 -4.01
N LEU A 64 -15.82 -3.47 -3.22
CA LEU A 64 -15.39 -2.07 -3.21
C LEU A 64 -13.91 -1.94 -2.82
N ILE A 65 -13.45 -2.70 -1.83
CA ILE A 65 -12.05 -2.73 -1.38
C ILE A 65 -11.13 -3.22 -2.50
N ILE A 66 -11.46 -4.34 -3.16
CA ILE A 66 -10.62 -4.88 -4.24
C ILE A 66 -10.51 -3.87 -5.39
N CYS A 67 -11.63 -3.33 -5.86
CA CYS A 67 -11.64 -2.37 -6.96
C CYS A 67 -10.87 -1.09 -6.61
N SER A 68 -11.14 -0.50 -5.44
CA SER A 68 -10.47 0.73 -4.99
C SER A 68 -8.97 0.52 -4.72
N TYR A 69 -8.56 -0.63 -4.21
CA TYR A 69 -7.15 -0.97 -4.01
C TYR A 69 -6.40 -1.08 -5.34
N ILE A 70 -6.94 -1.78 -6.33
CA ILE A 70 -6.33 -1.91 -7.66
C ILE A 70 -6.12 -0.52 -8.28
N LEU A 71 -7.12 0.34 -8.22
CA LEU A 71 -7.02 1.71 -8.73
C LEU A 71 -5.98 2.54 -7.96
N THR A 72 -5.92 2.39 -6.64
CA THR A 72 -4.90 3.04 -5.79
C THR A 72 -3.49 2.57 -6.15
N LEU A 73 -3.29 1.27 -6.35
CA LEU A 73 -2.00 0.67 -6.71
C LEU A 73 -1.54 1.15 -8.11
N ILE A 74 -2.44 1.17 -9.10
CA ILE A 74 -2.15 1.70 -10.44
C ILE A 74 -1.77 3.19 -10.35
N ALA A 75 -2.53 3.98 -9.61
CA ALA A 75 -2.24 5.40 -9.41
C ALA A 75 -0.89 5.62 -8.69
N ALA A 76 -0.55 4.77 -7.71
CA ALA A 76 0.72 4.82 -6.99
C ALA A 76 1.91 4.53 -7.91
N ILE A 77 1.83 3.46 -8.69
CA ILE A 77 2.87 3.10 -9.66
C ILE A 77 3.01 4.20 -10.73
N GLY A 78 1.88 4.71 -11.24
CA GLY A 78 1.85 5.82 -12.21
C GLY A 78 2.48 7.10 -11.65
N PHE A 79 2.17 7.44 -10.40
CA PHE A 79 2.78 8.57 -9.71
C PHE A 79 4.29 8.39 -9.57
N VAL A 80 4.76 7.26 -9.04
CA VAL A 80 6.20 7.00 -8.85
C VAL A 80 6.97 7.05 -10.17
N ARG A 81 6.41 6.50 -11.26
CA ARG A 81 7.05 6.55 -12.59
C ARG A 81 7.12 7.95 -13.18
N THR A 82 6.09 8.77 -12.98
CA THR A 82 6.04 10.14 -13.53
C THR A 82 6.79 11.15 -12.67
N CYS A 83 6.93 10.86 -11.38
CA CYS A 83 7.78 11.59 -10.46
C CYS A 83 9.24 11.24 -10.74
N LYS A 84 9.89 11.96 -11.66
CA LYS A 84 11.36 11.97 -11.81
C LYS A 84 12.04 12.61 -10.59
N LEU A 85 11.70 12.17 -9.37
CA LEU A 85 12.25 12.68 -8.12
C LEU A 85 13.47 11.84 -7.74
N ASN A 86 14.59 12.52 -7.51
CA ASN A 86 15.72 11.91 -6.84
C ASN A 86 15.31 11.57 -5.41
N PHE A 87 15.14 10.28 -5.10
CA PHE A 87 14.84 9.79 -3.75
C PHE A 87 15.88 10.26 -2.71
N LYS A 88 17.13 10.51 -3.14
CA LYS A 88 18.19 11.10 -2.31
C LYS A 88 17.93 12.55 -1.87
N GLU A 89 17.19 13.30 -2.69
CA GLU A 89 16.85 14.70 -2.40
C GLU A 89 15.57 14.82 -1.57
N ASN A 90 14.68 13.81 -1.62
CA ASN A 90 13.38 13.80 -0.93
C ASN A 90 13.19 12.48 -0.16
N PRO A 91 13.92 12.26 0.96
CA PRO A 91 13.85 11.01 1.72
C PRO A 91 12.48 10.75 2.36
N TRP A 92 11.70 11.81 2.65
CA TRP A 92 10.32 11.68 3.13
C TRP A 92 9.41 10.95 2.13
N LEU A 93 9.60 11.19 0.83
CA LEU A 93 8.85 10.53 -0.23
C LEU A 93 9.24 9.05 -0.35
N LEU A 94 10.54 8.75 -0.20
CA LEU A 94 11.04 7.39 -0.17
C LEU A 94 10.41 6.60 0.99
N MET A 95 10.33 7.21 2.18
CA MET A 95 9.71 6.60 3.35
C MET A 95 8.24 6.25 3.11
N ASN A 96 7.47 7.17 2.50
CA ASN A 96 6.09 6.92 2.12
C ASN A 96 5.97 5.77 1.10
N CYS A 97 6.86 5.71 0.11
CA CYS A 97 6.87 4.62 -0.87
C CYS A 97 7.16 3.28 -0.20
N ILE A 98 8.18 3.21 0.66
CA ILE A 98 8.53 1.98 1.38
C ILE A 98 7.35 1.50 2.23
N LEU A 99 6.76 2.40 3.02
CA LEU A 99 5.60 2.08 3.86
C LEU A 99 4.40 1.61 3.04
N PHE A 100 4.18 2.13 1.84
CA PHE A 100 3.09 1.66 0.99
C PHE A 100 3.39 0.31 0.34
N PHE A 101 4.57 0.17 -0.29
CA PHE A 101 4.90 -1.02 -1.08
C PHE A 101 5.23 -2.26 -0.24
N ILE A 102 5.70 -2.08 1.00
CA ILE A 102 6.01 -3.22 1.88
C ILE A 102 4.75 -4.02 2.26
N PHE A 103 3.59 -3.37 2.34
CA PHE A 103 2.32 -4.02 2.69
C PHE A 103 1.54 -4.53 1.47
N VAL A 104 2.02 -4.31 0.24
CA VAL A 104 1.36 -4.83 -0.97
C VAL A 104 1.12 -6.35 -0.93
N PRO A 105 2.07 -7.21 -0.50
CA PRO A 105 1.82 -8.65 -0.40
C PRO A 105 0.71 -8.99 0.60
N VAL A 106 0.61 -8.23 1.69
CA VAL A 106 -0.44 -8.42 2.70
C VAL A 106 -1.80 -8.07 2.10
N GLU A 107 -1.90 -6.95 1.39
CA GLU A 107 -3.16 -6.53 0.74
C GLU A 107 -3.57 -7.46 -0.41
N LEU A 108 -2.62 -8.02 -1.14
CA LEU A 108 -2.93 -9.01 -2.18
C LEU A 108 -3.48 -10.30 -1.58
N TYR A 109 -2.96 -10.73 -0.43
CA TYR A 109 -3.45 -11.91 0.26
C TYR A 109 -4.85 -11.69 0.87
N THR A 110 -5.10 -10.54 1.49
CA THR A 110 -6.44 -10.18 1.98
C THR A 110 -7.43 -10.08 0.82
N ALA A 111 -7.03 -9.46 -0.30
CA ALA A 111 -7.83 -9.41 -1.52
C ALA A 111 -8.14 -10.80 -2.10
N TYR A 112 -7.22 -11.76 -2.00
CA TYR A 112 -7.48 -13.15 -2.39
C TYR A 112 -8.53 -13.82 -1.51
N LEU A 113 -8.46 -13.64 -0.18
CA LEU A 113 -9.49 -14.12 0.73
C LEU A 113 -10.84 -13.44 0.44
N ASP A 114 -10.83 -12.14 0.12
CA ASP A 114 -11.99 -11.36 -0.35
C ASP A 114 -12.63 -11.95 -1.59
N TYR A 115 -11.84 -12.21 -2.61
CA TYR A 115 -12.30 -12.84 -3.84
C TYR A 115 -12.95 -14.21 -3.58
N ARG A 116 -12.32 -15.07 -2.77
CA ARG A 116 -12.88 -16.39 -2.43
C ARG A 116 -14.25 -16.29 -1.77
N PHE A 117 -14.41 -15.39 -0.81
CA PHE A 117 -15.70 -15.18 -0.13
C PHE A 117 -16.78 -14.67 -1.08
N ILE A 118 -16.44 -13.71 -1.94
CA ILE A 118 -17.37 -13.19 -2.96
C ILE A 118 -17.83 -14.34 -3.87
N THR A 119 -16.89 -15.11 -4.42
CA THR A 119 -17.24 -16.23 -5.31
C THR A 119 -18.12 -17.27 -4.61
N LEU A 120 -17.84 -17.58 -3.35
CA LEU A 120 -18.61 -18.55 -2.58
C LEU A 120 -20.03 -18.03 -2.28
N PHE A 121 -20.15 -16.75 -1.92
CA PHE A 121 -21.45 -16.11 -1.66
C PHE A 121 -22.34 -16.08 -2.92
N PHE A 122 -21.79 -15.72 -4.08
CA PHE A 122 -22.55 -15.65 -5.33
C PHE A 122 -22.81 -17.01 -6.00
N SER A 123 -22.04 -18.05 -5.67
CA SER A 123 -22.16 -19.36 -6.31
C SER A 123 -23.37 -20.19 -5.86
N LYS A 124 -24.20 -19.73 -4.90
CA LYS A 124 -25.45 -20.35 -4.44
C LYS A 124 -25.46 -21.89 -4.55
N PRO A 125 -24.78 -22.58 -3.62
CA PRO A 125 -25.57 -23.42 -2.72
C PRO A 125 -25.19 -23.15 -1.25
N GLU A 126 -26.06 -23.62 -0.35
CA GLU A 126 -26.00 -23.48 1.11
C GLU A 126 -24.66 -23.93 1.71
N ASN A 127 -23.64 -23.07 1.63
CA ASN A 127 -22.30 -23.28 2.15
C ASN A 127 -22.02 -22.33 3.31
N HIS A 128 -23.01 -22.19 4.19
CA HIS A 128 -22.96 -21.33 5.38
C HIS A 128 -21.73 -21.60 6.25
N ASP A 129 -21.45 -22.88 6.55
CA ASP A 129 -20.27 -23.29 7.31
C ASP A 129 -18.95 -22.92 6.62
N GLN A 130 -18.92 -22.94 5.29
CA GLN A 130 -17.71 -22.57 4.55
C GLN A 130 -17.51 -21.05 4.51
N LEU A 131 -18.59 -20.26 4.47
CA LEU A 131 -18.53 -18.80 4.59
C LEU A 131 -18.01 -18.39 5.96
N LEU A 132 -18.53 -19.00 7.03
CA LEU A 132 -18.04 -18.82 8.40
C LEU A 132 -16.59 -19.25 8.55
N LYS A 133 -16.18 -20.36 7.94
CA LYS A 133 -14.78 -20.81 7.97
C LYS A 133 -13.85 -19.82 7.28
N ILE A 134 -14.20 -19.32 6.09
CA ILE A 134 -13.39 -18.31 5.38
C ILE A 134 -13.35 -17.00 6.19
N PHE A 135 -14.45 -16.61 6.82
CA PHE A 135 -14.49 -15.44 7.69
C PHE A 135 -13.63 -15.62 8.95
N GLY A 136 -13.65 -16.81 9.56
CA GLY A 136 -12.78 -17.19 10.67
C GLY A 136 -11.30 -17.25 10.30
N GLU A 137 -10.97 -17.79 9.11
CA GLU A 137 -9.61 -17.78 8.55
C GLU A 137 -9.09 -16.35 8.38
N ARG A 138 -9.95 -15.41 7.95
CA ARG A 138 -9.61 -13.99 7.90
C ARG A 138 -9.31 -13.45 9.28
N ILE A 139 -10.20 -13.64 10.26
CA ILE A 139 -10.02 -13.12 11.62
C ILE A 139 -8.75 -13.66 12.26
N GLY A 140 -8.46 -14.96 12.05
CA GLY A 140 -7.24 -15.60 12.51
C GLY A 140 -5.97 -14.97 11.92
N PHE A 141 -5.98 -14.67 10.62
CA PHE A 141 -4.88 -13.95 9.95
C PHE A 141 -4.84 -12.45 10.31
N LEU A 142 -5.99 -11.86 10.66
CA LEU A 142 -6.18 -10.45 11.05
C LEU A 142 -5.66 -10.11 12.45
N LYS A 143 -5.16 -11.08 13.24
CA LYS A 143 -4.71 -10.88 14.63
C LYS A 143 -3.56 -9.88 14.85
N GLY A 144 -3.09 -9.20 13.81
CA GLY A 144 -2.25 -8.01 13.98
C GLY A 144 -1.79 -7.34 12.67
N THR A 145 -1.49 -8.13 11.64
CA THR A 145 -0.84 -7.60 10.42
C THR A 145 -1.69 -6.52 9.71
N PRO A 146 -3.02 -6.68 9.55
CA PRO A 146 -3.82 -5.65 8.88
C PRO A 146 -4.04 -4.38 9.73
N TRP A 147 -4.00 -4.50 11.06
CA TRP A 147 -3.98 -3.34 11.96
C TRP A 147 -2.70 -2.52 11.83
N VAL A 148 -1.55 -3.19 11.76
CA VAL A 148 -0.27 -2.53 11.52
C VAL A 148 -0.25 -1.88 10.14
N ALA A 149 -0.82 -2.53 9.12
CA ALA A 149 -0.96 -1.96 7.79
C ALA A 149 -1.83 -0.69 7.79
N MET A 150 -3.02 -0.74 8.42
CA MET A 150 -3.91 0.42 8.60
C MET A 150 -3.20 1.60 9.29
N LEU A 151 -2.54 1.35 10.42
CA LEU A 151 -1.78 2.38 11.13
C LEU A 151 -0.66 2.95 10.26
N SER A 152 0.02 2.10 9.48
CA SER A 152 1.05 2.53 8.56
C SER A 152 0.51 3.45 7.46
N TYR A 153 -0.70 3.19 6.95
CA TYR A 153 -1.35 4.08 5.98
C TYR A 153 -1.72 5.43 6.57
N TYR A 154 -2.20 5.50 7.82
CA TYR A 154 -2.42 6.76 8.50
C TYR A 154 -1.10 7.51 8.75
N CYS A 155 -0.03 6.80 9.11
CA CYS A 155 1.31 7.39 9.25
C CYS A 155 1.82 8.00 7.94
N ILE A 156 1.56 7.38 6.78
CA ILE A 156 1.90 7.95 5.47
C ILE A 156 1.26 9.34 5.30
N ILE A 157 0.01 9.52 5.73
CA ILE A 157 -0.68 10.83 5.66
C ILE A 157 0.06 11.86 6.52
N ILE A 158 0.39 11.50 7.76
CA ILE A 158 1.11 12.37 8.70
C ILE A 158 2.48 12.76 8.12
N ILE A 159 3.28 11.78 7.68
CA ILE A 159 4.62 12.02 7.09
C ILE A 159 4.52 12.89 5.84
N SER A 160 3.50 12.69 5.01
CA SER A 160 3.27 13.47 3.79
C SER A 160 2.95 14.93 4.07
N VAL A 161 2.23 15.20 5.17
CA VAL A 161 1.86 16.58 5.59
C VAL A 161 3.04 17.28 6.25
N PHE A 162 3.67 16.65 7.25
CA PHE A 162 4.73 17.29 8.04
C PHE A 162 6.09 17.33 7.33
N GLN A 163 6.35 16.41 6.38
CA GLN A 163 7.59 16.33 5.60
C GLN A 163 8.88 16.46 6.45
N PRO A 164 9.03 15.68 7.54
CA PRO A 164 10.03 15.92 8.59
C PRO A 164 11.48 15.86 8.13
N LEU A 165 11.76 15.27 6.96
CA LEU A 165 13.11 15.09 6.39
C LEU A 165 13.32 15.88 5.10
N LYS A 166 12.57 16.97 4.91
CA LYS A 166 12.73 17.84 3.76
C LYS A 166 14.04 18.61 3.87
N LYS A 167 15.04 18.19 3.09
CA LYS A 167 16.32 18.90 3.00
C LYS A 167 16.14 20.28 2.40
N SER A 168 16.82 21.27 2.97
CA SER A 168 16.82 22.62 2.41
C SER A 168 17.65 22.67 1.12
N LYS A 169 17.30 23.59 0.21
CA LYS A 169 18.05 23.77 -1.06
C LYS A 169 19.54 24.08 -0.81
N ALA A 170 19.86 24.80 0.27
CA ALA A 170 21.23 25.13 0.65
C ALA A 170 22.04 23.87 1.02
N GLU A 171 21.47 22.99 1.83
CA GLU A 171 22.10 21.73 2.25
C GLU A 171 22.30 20.78 1.06
N LEU A 172 21.33 20.76 0.12
CA LEU A 172 21.42 19.98 -1.11
C LEU A 172 22.59 20.43 -1.99
N ASN A 173 22.83 21.74 -2.11
CA ASN A 173 23.96 22.27 -2.87
C ASN A 173 25.30 21.94 -2.21
N ILE A 174 25.38 22.00 -0.87
CA ILE A 174 26.57 21.61 -0.11
C ILE A 174 26.87 20.12 -0.28
N LEU A 175 25.84 19.27 -0.21
CA LEU A 175 25.98 17.83 -0.46
C LEU A 175 26.45 17.56 -1.89
N LYS A 176 25.85 18.22 -2.91
CA LYS A 176 26.29 18.08 -4.31
C LYS A 176 27.75 18.50 -4.49
N LYS A 177 28.18 19.57 -3.82
CA LYS A 177 29.57 20.05 -3.84
C LYS A 177 30.52 19.03 -3.20
N LYS A 178 30.21 18.53 -2.00
CA LYS A 178 30.98 17.47 -1.33
C LYS A 178 31.06 16.18 -2.16
N PHE A 179 29.94 15.75 -2.76
CA PHE A 179 29.93 14.58 -3.65
C PHE A 179 30.79 14.80 -4.90
N LYS A 180 30.78 16.00 -5.48
CA LYS A 180 31.64 16.33 -6.64
C LYS A 180 33.12 16.34 -6.25
N GLU A 181 33.46 16.90 -5.11
CA GLU A 181 34.85 16.96 -4.62
C GLU A 181 35.39 15.58 -4.20
N GLN A 182 34.55 14.72 -3.63
CA GLN A 182 34.96 13.43 -3.07
C GLN A 182 35.02 12.28 -4.10
N TYR A 183 34.31 12.42 -5.24
CA TYR A 183 34.23 11.38 -6.29
C TYR A 183 34.69 11.88 -7.68
N SER A 184 35.22 13.09 -7.79
CA SER A 184 35.90 13.55 -9.00
C SER A 184 37.33 13.06 -8.98
N TYR A 185 37.55 11.80 -9.32
CA TYR A 185 38.85 11.38 -9.86
C TYR A 185 38.92 11.99 -11.26
N GLU A 186 39.64 13.10 -11.39
CA GLU A 186 40.08 13.58 -12.69
C GLU A 186 41.05 12.52 -13.23
N TYR A 187 40.57 11.66 -14.15
CA TYR A 187 41.45 10.76 -14.88
C TYR A 187 42.35 11.65 -15.74
N ILE A 188 43.51 12.01 -15.19
CA ILE A 188 44.63 12.51 -15.98
C ILE A 188 45.11 11.28 -16.74
N LEU A 189 44.67 11.14 -17.99
CA LEU A 189 45.27 10.20 -18.93
C LEU A 189 46.73 10.63 -19.10
N HIS A 190 47.64 9.92 -18.43
CA HIS A 190 49.04 9.99 -18.78
C HIS A 190 49.19 9.24 -20.11
N GLU A 191 49.56 9.95 -21.19
CA GLU A 191 49.83 9.37 -22.52
C GLU A 191 50.90 8.26 -22.52
N GLU A 192 51.54 8.00 -21.37
CA GLU A 192 52.56 6.96 -21.19
C GLU A 192 51.98 5.54 -20.97
N ASP A 193 50.70 5.41 -20.62
CA ASP A 193 50.09 4.10 -20.31
C ASP A 193 49.64 3.29 -21.56
N ASP A 194 49.73 3.87 -22.76
CA ASP A 194 49.33 3.22 -24.03
C ASP A 194 50.45 2.39 -24.70
N LEU A 195 51.62 2.22 -24.08
CA LEU A 195 52.78 1.54 -24.70
C LEU A 195 53.00 0.07 -24.30
N ALA A 196 52.05 -0.59 -23.63
CA ALA A 196 52.18 -2.00 -23.22
C ALA A 196 51.32 -2.99 -24.03
N VAL A 197 51.03 -2.70 -25.30
CA VAL A 197 50.64 -3.72 -26.28
C VAL A 197 51.53 -3.57 -27.51
N LYS A 198 52.75 -4.10 -27.43
CA LYS A 198 53.51 -4.50 -28.61
C LYS A 198 53.59 -6.01 -28.64
N ASP A 199 53.01 -6.52 -29.71
CA ASP A 199 53.04 -7.87 -30.25
C ASP A 199 54.27 -8.70 -29.85
N ASN A 200 54.01 -9.92 -29.39
CA ASN A 200 54.85 -11.10 -29.61
C ASN A 200 53.94 -12.26 -30.03
#